data_AF-A0A7S4JL42-F1
#
_entry.id   AF-A0A7S4JL42-F1
#
_cell.length_a   1.000
_cell.length_b   1.000
_cell.length_c   1.000
_cell.angle_alpha   90.00
_cell.angle_beta   90.00
_cell.angle_gamma   90.00
#
_symmetry.space_group_name_H-M   'P 1'
#
loop_
_entity.id
_entity.type
_entity.pdbx_description
1 polymer ?
#
loop_
_entity_poly.entity_id
_entity_poly.type
_entity_poly.pdbx_seq_one_letter_code
_entity_poly.pdbx_strand_id
1 'polypeptide(L)'
;LNPCRDWALAPELGGRWRLLYTSSKTFANNEGLTGYARDIAGVSTPELLMRVRTDYKLVTYEEPLTLEGGSLAAVLGGFAGADAIKAECAWQPTRDGIFSVSTQRILVGSRTWEPADRQDKAIRTMGACRPIFLDESLFVLRAQIPTVVFVFLRV
;
A
#
# COMPACT_ATOMS: atom_id res chain seq x y z
N LEU A 1 2.62 -3.35 26.05
CA LEU A 1 2.55 -2.48 24.85
C LEU A 1 1.25 -1.70 24.95
N ASN A 2 1.33 -0.38 25.14
CA ASN A 2 0.14 0.47 25.24
C ASN A 2 -0.59 0.40 23.89
N PRO A 3 -1.88 0.02 23.82
CA PRO A 3 -2.62 0.10 22.57
C PRO A 3 -2.65 1.56 22.14
N CYS A 4 -2.29 1.82 20.88
CA CYS A 4 -2.40 3.13 20.25
C CYS A 4 -3.89 3.48 20.11
N ARG A 5 -4.55 3.84 21.22
CA ARG A 5 -6.01 4.02 21.31
C ARG A 5 -6.50 5.15 20.41
N ASP A 6 -5.65 6.15 20.16
CA ASP A 6 -5.99 7.34 19.37
C ASP A 6 -5.07 7.54 18.16
N TRP A 7 -4.57 6.46 17.55
CA TRP A 7 -3.66 6.52 16.40
C TRP A 7 -4.18 7.42 15.25
N ALA A 8 -5.50 7.53 15.11
CA ALA A 8 -6.13 8.30 14.04
C ALA A 8 -6.02 9.82 14.25
N LEU A 9 -5.75 10.25 15.49
CA LEU A 9 -5.50 11.64 15.86
C LEU A 9 -4.01 11.92 16.05
N ALA A 10 -3.17 10.89 16.00
CA ALA A 10 -1.74 10.99 16.18
C ALA A 10 -1.13 11.78 15.01
N PRO A 11 -0.48 12.94 15.26
CA PRO A 11 0.14 13.73 14.21
C PRO A 11 1.23 12.94 13.46
N GLU A 12 1.84 11.97 14.14
CA GLU A 12 2.84 11.07 13.59
C GLU A 12 2.31 10.25 12.43
N LEU A 13 1.01 9.97 12.33
CA LEU A 13 0.45 9.16 11.24
C LEU A 13 0.64 9.78 9.86
N GLY A 14 0.46 11.10 9.75
CA GLY A 14 0.52 11.81 8.47
C GLY A 14 1.94 11.87 7.94
N GLY A 15 2.18 11.52 6.67
CA GLY A 15 3.52 11.50 6.09
C GLY A 15 3.71 10.42 5.04
N ARG A 16 4.97 10.17 4.69
CA ARG A 16 5.37 9.08 3.78
C ARG A 16 6.07 7.99 4.58
N TRP A 17 5.75 6.75 4.22
CA TRP A 17 6.14 5.55 4.94
C TRP A 17 6.61 4.51 3.93
N ARG A 18 7.74 3.86 4.14
CA ARG A 18 8.24 2.76 3.31
C ARG A 18 8.06 1.44 4.04
N LEU A 19 7.50 0.46 3.35
CA LEU A 19 7.39 -0.89 3.88
C LEU A 19 8.80 -1.46 4.07
N LEU A 20 9.16 -1.74 5.32
CA LEU A 20 10.42 -2.37 5.69
C LEU A 20 10.28 -3.90 5.73
N TYR A 21 9.14 -4.38 6.22
CA TYR A 21 8.90 -5.80 6.41
C TYR A 21 7.40 -6.13 6.36
N THR A 22 7.08 -7.28 5.77
CA THR A 22 5.79 -7.93 5.94
C THR A 22 5.93 -9.45 6.06
N SER A 23 5.11 -10.06 6.90
CA SER A 23 4.96 -11.52 6.95
C SER A 23 3.86 -12.04 6.00
N SER A 24 3.27 -11.18 5.17
CA SER A 24 2.21 -11.54 4.23
C SER A 24 2.72 -12.39 3.07
N LYS A 25 2.35 -13.67 3.04
CA LYS A 25 2.61 -14.56 1.90
C LYS A 25 1.93 -14.06 0.63
N THR A 26 0.76 -13.45 0.73
CA THR A 26 0.04 -12.87 -0.42
C THR A 26 0.86 -11.76 -1.07
N PHE A 27 1.47 -10.90 -0.25
CA PHE A 27 2.33 -9.83 -0.74
C PHE A 27 3.56 -10.40 -1.48
N ALA A 28 4.22 -11.39 -0.87
CA ALA A 28 5.36 -12.06 -1.51
C ALA A 28 4.97 -12.74 -2.83
N ASN A 29 3.85 -13.47 -2.86
CA ASN A 29 3.33 -14.14 -4.06
C ASN A 29 2.86 -13.17 -5.14
N ASN A 30 2.53 -11.93 -4.80
CA ASN A 30 2.16 -10.89 -5.74
C ASN A 30 3.36 -10.07 -6.23
N GLU A 31 4.55 -10.28 -5.64
CA GLU A 31 5.73 -9.44 -5.83
C GLU A 31 5.45 -7.95 -5.56
N GLY A 32 4.56 -7.69 -4.61
CA GLY A 32 4.02 -6.37 -4.34
C GLY A 32 2.60 -6.39 -3.80
N LEU A 33 2.02 -5.21 -3.62
CA LEU A 33 0.65 -5.01 -3.19
C LEU A 33 -0.34 -5.29 -4.32
N THR A 34 -0.13 -4.71 -5.50
CA THR A 34 -1.11 -4.77 -6.60
C THR A 34 -1.04 -6.05 -7.41
N GLY A 35 0.09 -6.76 -7.42
CA GLY A 35 0.25 -8.01 -8.19
C GLY A 35 0.66 -7.81 -9.64
N TYR A 36 0.85 -6.56 -10.10
CA TYR A 36 1.26 -6.28 -11.48
C TYR A 36 2.66 -6.77 -11.81
N ALA A 37 3.61 -6.72 -10.87
CA ALA A 37 4.96 -7.27 -11.08
C ALA A 37 4.94 -8.78 -11.38
N ARG A 38 4.10 -9.55 -10.66
CA ARG A 38 3.90 -10.97 -11.02
C ARG A 38 3.19 -11.13 -12.37
N ASP A 39 2.12 -10.37 -12.60
CA ASP A 39 1.20 -10.65 -13.71
C ASP A 39 1.71 -10.13 -15.07
N ILE A 40 2.69 -9.22 -15.10
CA ILE A 40 3.20 -8.59 -16.31
C ILE A 40 4.71 -8.79 -16.42
N ALA A 41 5.14 -9.54 -17.43
CA ALA A 41 6.56 -9.77 -17.69
C ALA A 41 7.33 -8.46 -17.94
N GLY A 42 8.49 -8.34 -17.30
CA GLY A 42 9.36 -7.16 -17.37
C GLY A 42 8.90 -5.99 -16.50
N VAL A 43 7.89 -6.16 -15.63
CA VAL A 43 7.50 -5.19 -14.61
C VAL A 43 8.05 -5.63 -13.26
N SER A 44 8.70 -4.73 -12.53
CA SER A 44 9.11 -4.95 -11.15
C SER A 44 8.69 -3.77 -10.27
N THR A 45 8.27 -4.08 -9.04
CA THR A 45 7.90 -3.12 -8.01
C THR A 45 8.73 -3.39 -6.75
N PRO A 46 9.97 -2.85 -6.67
CA PRO A 46 10.95 -3.28 -5.67
C PRO A 46 10.64 -2.83 -4.25
N GLU A 47 9.78 -1.83 -4.09
CA GLU A 47 9.37 -1.31 -2.80
C GLU A 47 7.90 -0.92 -2.78
N LEU A 48 7.36 -0.80 -1.56
CA LEU A 48 6.04 -0.25 -1.32
C LEU A 48 6.16 0.98 -0.42
N LEU A 49 5.56 2.07 -0.87
CA LEU A 49 5.44 3.31 -0.13
C LEU A 49 3.96 3.54 0.20
N MET A 50 3.70 4.12 1.37
CA MET A 50 2.39 4.53 1.83
C MET A 50 2.48 6.01 2.17
N ARG A 51 1.63 6.82 1.54
CA ARG A 51 1.48 8.23 1.85
C ARG A 51 0.14 8.43 2.55
N VAL A 52 0.17 8.93 3.78
CA VAL A 52 -1.03 9.22 4.55
C VAL A 52 -1.24 10.72 4.61
N ARG A 53 -2.41 11.18 4.18
CA ARG A 53 -2.90 12.54 4.38
C ARG A 53 -4.08 12.50 5.35
N THR A 54 -3.91 13.14 6.50
CA THR A 54 -4.88 13.13 7.60
C THR A 54 -6.10 14.01 7.32
N ASP A 55 -5.90 15.19 6.71
CA ASP A 55 -6.96 16.18 6.46
C ASP A 55 -8.09 15.64 5.56
N TYR A 56 -7.74 14.80 4.59
CA TYR A 56 -8.66 14.22 3.60
C TYR A 56 -8.93 12.74 3.82
N LYS A 57 -8.39 12.18 4.90
CA LYS A 57 -8.38 10.74 5.16
C LYS A 57 -8.01 9.91 3.93
N LEU A 58 -6.94 10.33 3.24
CA LEU A 58 -6.46 9.71 2.02
C LEU A 58 -5.18 8.92 2.32
N VAL A 59 -5.13 7.68 1.85
CA VAL A 59 -3.93 6.86 1.79
C VAL A 59 -3.64 6.56 0.33
N THR A 60 -2.39 6.78 -0.08
CA THR A 60 -1.90 6.35 -1.38
C THR A 60 -0.82 5.32 -1.15
N TYR A 61 -1.04 4.11 -1.64
CA TYR A 61 0.03 3.12 -1.77
C TYR A 61 0.71 3.34 -3.11
N GLU A 62 2.02 3.54 -3.11
CA GLU A 62 2.83 3.75 -4.30
C GLU A 62 3.83 2.58 -4.42
N GLU A 63 3.83 1.92 -5.55
CA GLU A 63 4.81 0.89 -5.93
C GLU A 63 5.65 1.45 -7.09
N PRO A 64 6.86 1.98 -6.82
CA PRO A 64 7.75 2.46 -7.86
C PRO A 64 7.96 1.40 -8.93
N LEU A 65 7.95 1.82 -10.18
CA LEU A 65 8.04 0.93 -11.33
C LEU A 65 9.47 0.86 -11.85
N THR A 66 9.97 -0.36 -11.98
CA THR A 66 11.15 -0.67 -12.77
C THR A 66 10.71 -1.52 -13.94
N LEU A 67 11.00 -1.05 -15.16
CA LEU A 67 10.66 -1.75 -16.39
C LEU A 67 11.93 -2.32 -17.03
N GLU A 68 11.89 -3.59 -17.39
CA GLU A 68 12.95 -4.22 -18.17
C GLU A 68 12.98 -3.62 -19.59
N GLY A 69 14.17 -3.25 -20.05
CA GLY A 69 14.36 -2.64 -21.37
C GLY A 69 13.89 -3.58 -22.49
N GLY A 70 13.03 -3.06 -23.38
CA GLY A 70 12.47 -3.86 -24.49
C GLY A 70 11.28 -4.75 -24.11
N SER A 71 10.86 -4.78 -22.84
CA SER A 71 9.64 -5.49 -22.44
C SER A 71 8.40 -4.89 -23.09
N LEU A 72 7.37 -5.72 -23.31
CA LEU A 72 6.09 -5.26 -23.86
C LEU A 72 5.45 -4.18 -22.96
N ALA A 73 5.66 -4.25 -21.65
CA ALA A 73 5.20 -3.24 -20.70
C ALA A 73 5.93 -1.90 -20.84
N ALA A 74 7.21 -1.91 -21.22
CA ALA A 74 8.00 -0.71 -21.53
C ALA A 74 7.62 -0.09 -22.88
N VAL A 75 7.14 -0.89 -23.83
CA VAL A 75 6.93 -0.47 -25.23
C VAL A 75 5.46 -0.21 -25.57
N LEU A 76 4.51 -0.98 -25.03
CA LEU A 76 3.09 -0.85 -25.32
C LEU A 76 2.30 -0.28 -24.15
N GLY A 77 1.52 0.75 -24.50
CA GLY A 77 0.88 1.68 -23.58
C GLY A 77 0.09 1.01 -22.46
N GLY A 78 0.51 1.36 -21.24
CA GLY A 78 -0.08 1.00 -19.96
C GLY A 78 0.82 1.49 -18.83
N PHE A 79 2.10 1.13 -18.92
CA PHE A 79 3.15 1.40 -17.92
C PHE A 79 4.32 2.23 -18.49
N ALA A 80 4.43 2.32 -19.81
CA ALA A 80 5.45 3.14 -20.47
C ALA A 80 5.41 4.60 -19.97
N GLY A 81 6.53 5.08 -19.44
CA GLY A 81 6.67 6.43 -18.89
C GLY A 81 6.00 6.65 -17.52
N ALA A 82 5.52 5.60 -16.85
CA ALA A 82 5.01 5.69 -15.48
C ALA A 82 6.12 5.42 -14.46
N ASP A 83 6.25 6.31 -13.46
CA ASP A 83 7.25 6.16 -12.39
C ASP A 83 6.80 5.19 -11.28
N ALA A 84 5.49 4.98 -11.14
CA ALA A 84 4.91 4.13 -10.10
C ALA A 84 3.49 3.66 -10.45
N ILE A 85 3.10 2.54 -9.86
CA ILE A 85 1.70 2.14 -9.71
C ILE A 85 1.18 2.75 -8.40
N LYS A 86 0.04 3.43 -8.45
CA LYS A 86 -0.55 4.03 -7.26
C LYS A 86 -1.93 3.45 -7.02
N ALA A 87 -2.19 2.99 -5.81
CA ALA A 87 -3.53 2.69 -5.33
C ALA A 87 -3.94 3.83 -4.39
N GLU A 88 -4.93 4.61 -4.81
CA GLU A 88 -5.54 5.63 -3.96
C GLU A 88 -6.71 5.05 -3.19
N CYS A 89 -6.74 5.35 -1.90
CA CYS A 89 -7.68 4.75 -0.97
C CYS A 89 -8.16 5.76 0.07
N ALA A 90 -9.43 5.68 0.45
CA ALA A 90 -9.91 6.35 1.65
C ALA A 90 -9.58 5.52 2.89
N TRP A 91 -9.23 6.15 4.00
CA TRP A 91 -9.05 5.47 5.29
C TRP A 91 -10.00 5.98 6.36
N GLN A 92 -10.27 5.14 7.36
CA GLN A 92 -11.05 5.53 8.53
C GLN A 92 -10.71 4.67 9.75
N PRO A 93 -10.75 5.25 10.96
CA PRO A 93 -10.71 4.45 12.19
C PRO A 93 -12.06 3.79 12.43
N THR A 94 -12.05 2.50 12.75
CA THR A 94 -13.25 1.82 13.27
C THR A 94 -13.34 1.97 14.79
N ARG A 95 -14.51 1.66 15.36
CA ARG A 95 -14.73 1.63 16.82
C ARG A 95 -13.76 0.69 17.55
N ASP A 96 -13.27 -0.34 16.88
CA ASP A 96 -12.33 -1.34 17.41
C ASP A 96 -10.86 -0.97 17.20
N GLY A 97 -10.59 0.28 16.80
CA GLY A 97 -9.27 0.83 16.56
C GLY A 97 -8.60 0.29 15.29
N ILE A 98 -9.37 -0.15 14.28
CA ILE A 98 -8.84 -0.68 13.02
C ILE A 98 -8.59 0.48 12.05
N PHE A 99 -7.40 0.50 11.46
CA PHE A 99 -7.04 1.26 10.26
C PHE A 99 -7.73 0.60 9.05
N SER A 100 -8.95 1.06 8.77
CA SER A 100 -9.73 0.55 7.64
C SER A 100 -9.40 1.37 6.39
N VAL A 101 -9.12 0.70 5.28
CA VAL A 101 -8.81 1.32 3.99
C VAL A 101 -9.74 0.73 2.93
N SER A 102 -10.27 1.60 2.08
CA SER A 102 -11.09 1.25 0.93
C SER A 102 -10.44 1.80 -0.32
N THR A 103 -10.06 0.89 -1.23
CA THR A 103 -9.48 1.25 -2.53
C THR A 103 -10.51 1.99 -3.37
N GLN A 104 -10.11 3.10 -3.97
CA GLN A 104 -10.97 3.89 -4.84
C GLN A 104 -10.57 3.73 -6.31
N ARG A 105 -9.27 3.79 -6.60
CA ARG A 105 -8.75 3.69 -7.97
C ARG A 105 -7.28 3.29 -8.00
N ILE A 106 -6.88 2.71 -9.12
CA ILE A 106 -5.49 2.48 -9.49
C ILE A 106 -5.08 3.52 -10.53
N LEU A 107 -3.89 4.08 -10.37
CA LEU A 107 -3.27 5.03 -11.31
C LEU A 107 -1.91 4.51 -11.76
N VAL A 108 -1.65 4.57 -13.06
CA VAL A 108 -0.34 4.26 -13.67
C VAL A 108 -0.10 5.26 -14.81
N GLY A 109 0.91 6.10 -14.66
CA GLY A 109 1.16 7.20 -15.60
C GLY A 109 -0.07 8.10 -15.71
N SER A 110 -0.61 8.28 -16.92
CA SER A 110 -1.85 9.04 -17.17
C SER A 110 -3.13 8.21 -17.10
N ARG A 111 -3.03 6.90 -16.83
CA ARG A 111 -4.17 5.98 -16.83
C ARG A 111 -4.73 5.78 -15.44
N THR A 112 -6.03 5.63 -15.37
CA THR A 112 -6.78 5.36 -14.13
C THR A 112 -7.85 4.32 -14.40
N TRP A 113 -8.06 3.41 -13.45
CA TRP A 113 -9.13 2.41 -13.51
C TRP A 113 -9.56 1.98 -12.12
N GLU A 114 -10.73 1.38 -12.01
CA GLU A 114 -11.19 0.75 -10.77
C GLU A 114 -10.38 -0.53 -10.51
N PRO A 115 -9.99 -0.79 -9.25
CA PRO A 115 -9.26 -2.01 -8.93
C PRO A 115 -10.12 -3.25 -9.26
N ALA A 116 -9.59 -4.17 -10.06
CA ALA A 116 -10.24 -5.46 -10.22
C ALA A 116 -10.19 -6.26 -8.90
N ASP A 117 -11.10 -7.23 -8.73
CA ASP A 117 -11.34 -7.96 -7.48
C ASP A 117 -10.06 -8.54 -6.86
N ARG A 118 -9.12 -9.00 -7.69
CA ARG A 118 -7.83 -9.52 -7.23
C ARG A 118 -6.95 -8.45 -6.59
N GLN A 119 -6.78 -7.30 -7.24
CA GLN A 119 -6.00 -6.16 -6.71
C GLN A 119 -6.64 -5.66 -5.43
N ASP A 120 -7.97 -5.52 -5.45
CA ASP A 120 -8.71 -5.02 -4.30
C ASP A 120 -8.59 -5.95 -3.09
N LYS A 121 -8.64 -7.29 -3.28
CA LYS A 121 -8.39 -8.27 -2.21
C LYS A 121 -6.99 -8.14 -1.58
N ALA A 122 -5.97 -7.92 -2.40
CA ALA A 122 -4.61 -7.75 -1.91
C ALA A 122 -4.46 -6.45 -1.10
N ILE A 123 -5.03 -5.34 -1.60
CA ILE A 123 -5.05 -4.05 -0.91
C ILE A 123 -5.87 -4.12 0.38
N ARG A 124 -7.04 -4.79 0.37
CA ARG A 124 -7.88 -5.03 1.56
C ARG A 124 -7.15 -5.78 2.68
N THR A 125 -6.13 -6.59 2.36
CA THR A 125 -5.30 -7.24 3.38
C THR A 125 -4.55 -6.21 4.23
N MET A 126 -4.17 -5.07 3.64
CA MET A 126 -3.68 -3.90 4.39
C MET A 126 -4.83 -2.98 4.85
N GLY A 127 -5.98 -3.02 4.18
CA GLY A 127 -7.15 -2.19 4.48
C GLY A 127 -8.02 -2.61 5.66
N ALA A 128 -7.60 -3.58 6.45
CA ALA A 128 -8.20 -3.85 7.75
C ALA A 128 -7.12 -4.25 8.75
N CYS A 129 -6.21 -3.33 9.04
CA CYS A 129 -5.14 -3.58 10.01
C CYS A 129 -5.40 -2.84 11.32
N ARG A 130 -4.99 -3.42 12.45
CA ARG A 130 -4.91 -2.72 13.73
C ARG A 130 -3.52 -2.10 13.88
N PRO A 131 -3.40 -0.78 14.10
CA PRO A 131 -2.17 -0.17 14.58
C PRO A 131 -1.76 -0.76 15.92
N ILE A 132 -0.58 -1.36 15.97
CA ILE A 132 0.00 -1.91 17.20
C ILE A 132 1.12 -1.03 17.75
N PHE A 133 1.73 -0.21 16.90
CA PHE A 133 2.74 0.78 17.27
C PHE A 133 2.74 1.92 16.24
N LEU A 134 2.92 3.16 16.71
CA LEU A 134 3.08 4.35 15.88
C LEU A 134 3.92 5.38 16.65
N ASP A 135 5.00 5.83 16.05
CA ASP A 135 5.79 7.00 16.47
C ASP A 135 6.29 7.79 15.24
N GLU A 136 7.16 8.77 15.46
CA GLU A 136 7.71 9.63 14.40
C GLU A 136 8.50 8.88 13.30
N SER A 137 8.96 7.66 13.59
CA SER A 137 9.86 6.88 12.74
C SER A 137 9.28 5.56 12.24
N LEU A 138 8.37 4.94 13.01
CA LEU A 138 7.93 3.57 12.82
C LEU A 138 6.41 3.47 12.95
N PHE A 139 5.80 2.82 11.98
CA PHE A 139 4.39 2.49 12.00
C PHE A 139 4.18 1.00 11.77
N VAL A 140 3.58 0.33 12.76
CA VAL A 140 3.37 -1.11 12.73
C VAL A 140 1.89 -1.44 12.73
N LEU A 141 1.49 -2.16 11.70
CA LEU A 141 0.14 -2.62 11.46
C LEU A 141 0.10 -4.14 11.61
N ARG A 142 -0.94 -4.66 12.28
CA ARG A 142 -1.27 -6.08 12.30
C ARG A 142 -2.56 -6.31 11.53
N ALA A 143 -2.56 -7.22 10.56
CA ALA A 143 -3.77 -7.56 9.82
C ALA A 143 -4.83 -8.25 10.71
N GLN A 144 -6.02 -8.48 10.15
CA GLN A 144 -7.04 -9.31 10.79
C GLN A 144 -6.52 -10.73 11.08
N ILE A 145 -5.72 -11.29 10.18
CA ILE A 145 -4.98 -12.53 10.42
C ILE A 145 -3.83 -12.19 11.37
N PRO A 146 -3.82 -12.68 12.63
CA PRO A 146 -2.91 -12.16 13.66
C PRO A 146 -1.41 -12.38 13.38
N THR A 147 -1.08 -13.35 12.53
CA THR A 147 0.30 -13.68 12.13
C THR A 147 0.85 -12.76 11.04
N VAL A 148 0.00 -11.93 10.42
CA VAL A 148 0.39 -11.01 9.37
C VAL A 148 0.64 -9.62 9.96
N VAL A 149 1.87 -9.15 9.82
CA VAL A 149 2.30 -7.81 10.24
C VAL A 149 2.87 -7.04 9.04
N PHE A 150 2.74 -5.72 9.11
CA PHE A 150 3.37 -4.78 8.19
C PHE A 150 4.12 -3.75 9.04
N VAL A 151 5.40 -3.58 8.76
CA VAL A 151 6.29 -2.65 9.45
C VAL A 151 6.71 -1.60 8.45
N PHE A 152 6.39 -0.35 8.75
CA PHE A 152 6.72 0.79 7.92
C PHE A 152 7.69 1.73 8.62
N LEU A 153 8.65 2.24 7.87
CA LEU A 153 9.62 3.25 8.30
C LEU A 153 9.26 4.60 7.67
N ARG A 154 9.32 5.69 8.43
CA ARG A 154 9.15 7.05 7.92
C ARG A 154 10.20 7.40 6.85
N VAL A 155 9.81 8.15 5.83
CA VAL A 155 10.69 8.68 4.75
C VAL A 155 10.44 10.17 4.53
#